data_AF-A0AAP0Q5L2-F1
#
_entry.id   AF-A0AAP0Q5L2-F1
#
_cell.length_a   1.000
_cell.length_b   1.000
_cell.length_c   1.000
_cell.angle_alpha   90.00
_cell.angle_beta   90.00
_cell.angle_gamma   90.00
#
_symmetry.space_group_name_H-M   'P 1'
#
loop_
_entity.id
_entity.type
_entity.pdbx_description
1 polymer ?
#
loop_
_entity_poly.entity_id
_entity_poly.type
_entity_poly.pdbx_seq_one_letter_code
_entity_poly.pdbx_strand_id
1 'polypeptide(L)'
;MSLWSGGSRRRTHFTYHSVKTSISLEDVSILLKIHMTGKVVAVENFARYTEESRSDAIKLVSKLLGVSIEDVEDEVNISKGLTVRKCWLKSRWCPKAGSRNTTYPPVECIARAYLLYLLSCTLFADQSGSRVSIALLKLLEDLDDVRKYAWGAPALAYLYRHLGSATRVQVSQIVGYLTLLEGWVYDHFKLGLATPNAKYMDYVQPRVCRWIQKHETVMNIDKVGSIRRTLDMLRPIEVT
;
A
#
# COMPACT_ATOMS: atom_id res chain seq x y z
N MET A 1 -0.02 -55.99 21.74
CA MET A 1 0.28 -55.54 23.11
C MET A 1 0.96 -54.19 22.99
N SER A 2 0.29 -53.11 23.45
CA SER A 2 0.83 -51.78 23.85
C SER A 2 1.78 -51.01 22.91
N LEU A 3 1.69 -49.69 22.66
CA LEU A 3 0.77 -48.58 22.95
C LEU A 3 1.50 -47.30 22.45
N TRP A 4 0.77 -46.21 22.20
CA TRP A 4 1.20 -44.80 21.97
C TRP A 4 1.65 -44.39 20.56
N SER A 5 1.25 -43.24 20.01
CA SER A 5 0.35 -42.18 20.48
C SER A 5 -0.08 -41.34 19.26
N GLY A 6 -1.37 -41.02 19.21
CA GLY A 6 -1.95 -40.14 18.20
C GLY A 6 -1.47 -38.70 18.36
N GLY A 7 -0.71 -38.23 17.37
CA GLY A 7 -0.41 -36.82 17.19
C GLY A 7 -1.64 -36.06 16.76
N SER A 8 -2.33 -35.45 17.73
CA SER A 8 -3.39 -34.47 17.53
C SER A 8 -2.88 -33.34 16.62
N ARG A 9 -3.23 -33.40 15.32
CA ARG A 9 -3.13 -32.26 14.41
C ARG A 9 -4.12 -31.21 14.92
N ARG A 10 -3.64 -30.24 15.70
CA ARG A 10 -4.33 -28.98 15.93
C ARG A 10 -4.44 -28.27 14.59
N ARG A 11 -5.52 -28.58 13.86
CA ARG A 11 -6.05 -27.76 12.78
C ARG A 11 -6.47 -26.46 13.44
N THR A 12 -5.68 -25.41 13.28
CA THR A 12 -6.11 -24.04 13.55
C THR A 12 -7.10 -23.64 12.46
N HIS A 13 -8.33 -24.13 12.58
CA HIS A 13 -9.47 -23.62 11.80
C HIS A 13 -9.80 -22.24 12.36
N PHE A 14 -9.21 -21.20 11.77
CA PHE A 14 -9.69 -19.82 11.92
C PHE A 14 -10.82 -19.60 10.92
N THR A 15 -12.01 -20.11 11.21
CA THR A 15 -13.23 -19.65 10.53
C THR A 15 -13.80 -18.48 11.31
N TYR A 16 -13.23 -17.29 11.10
CA TYR A 16 -13.82 -16.04 11.56
C TYR A 16 -14.91 -15.63 10.55
N HIS A 17 -16.13 -16.13 10.75
CA HIS A 17 -17.32 -15.69 10.02
C HIS A 17 -17.99 -14.56 10.80
N SER A 18 -17.42 -13.36 10.70
CA SER A 18 -18.11 -12.14 11.08
C SER A 18 -17.76 -11.06 10.06
N VAL A 19 -18.75 -10.70 9.25
CA VAL A 19 -18.68 -9.57 8.28
C VAL A 19 -18.42 -8.24 9.00
N LYS A 20 -18.55 -8.21 10.33
CA LYS A 20 -18.31 -7.06 11.20
C LYS A 20 -16.84 -6.83 11.59
N THR A 21 -15.94 -7.73 11.19
CA THR A 21 -14.49 -7.68 11.55
C THR A 21 -13.58 -7.55 10.34
N SER A 22 -14.11 -7.15 9.19
CA SER A 22 -13.35 -6.88 7.97
C SER A 22 -13.51 -5.42 7.58
N ILE A 23 -12.42 -4.78 7.14
CA ILE A 23 -12.40 -3.41 6.61
C ILE A 23 -13.38 -3.30 5.43
N SER A 24 -14.46 -2.56 5.62
CA SER A 24 -15.44 -2.28 4.57
C SER A 24 -14.94 -1.17 3.64
N LEU A 25 -15.62 -0.97 2.51
CA LEU A 25 -15.37 0.23 1.71
C LEU A 25 -15.70 1.49 2.54
N GLU A 26 -16.82 1.51 3.25
CA GLU A 26 -17.22 2.65 4.10
C GLU A 26 -16.11 3.06 5.09
N ASP A 27 -15.42 2.08 5.70
CA ASP A 27 -14.25 2.33 6.54
C ASP A 27 -13.14 3.06 5.79
N VAL A 28 -12.87 2.71 4.53
CA VAL A 28 -11.87 3.41 3.70
C VAL A 28 -12.23 4.88 3.52
N SER A 29 -13.51 5.18 3.26
CA SER A 29 -13.96 6.57 3.10
C SER A 29 -13.87 7.35 4.40
N ILE A 30 -14.32 6.77 5.50
CA ILE A 30 -14.32 7.42 6.82
C ILE A 30 -12.88 7.63 7.32
N LEU A 31 -12.04 6.60 7.25
CA LEU A 31 -10.69 6.62 7.80
C LEU A 31 -9.76 7.57 7.04
N LEU A 32 -9.89 7.62 5.73
CA LEU A 32 -8.89 8.24 4.86
C LEU A 32 -9.42 9.39 3.99
N LYS A 33 -10.74 9.58 3.94
CA LYS A 33 -11.40 10.57 3.07
C LYS A 33 -11.02 10.40 1.58
N ILE A 34 -10.85 9.16 1.13
CA ILE A 34 -10.57 8.81 -0.28
C ILE A 34 -11.87 8.43 -1.00
N HIS A 35 -11.99 8.82 -2.27
CA HIS A 35 -13.14 8.49 -3.11
C HIS A 35 -13.26 6.97 -3.35
N MET A 36 -14.47 6.45 -3.12
CA MET A 36 -14.84 5.05 -3.32
C MET A 36 -15.68 4.82 -4.57
N THR A 37 -16.31 5.87 -5.07
CA THR A 37 -17.14 5.87 -6.27
C THR A 37 -16.45 6.71 -7.33
N GLY A 38 -16.45 6.21 -8.57
CA GLY A 38 -15.69 6.83 -9.65
C GLY A 38 -15.35 5.85 -10.76
N LYS A 39 -14.48 6.28 -11.67
CA LYS A 39 -13.93 5.44 -12.76
C LYS A 39 -13.23 4.22 -12.16
N VAL A 40 -13.49 3.05 -12.77
CA VAL A 40 -12.86 1.79 -12.38
C VAL A 40 -11.36 1.88 -12.62
N VAL A 41 -10.59 1.52 -11.60
CA VAL A 41 -9.13 1.40 -11.70
C VAL A 41 -8.80 -0.04 -12.06
N ALA A 42 -8.60 -0.29 -13.36
CA ALA A 42 -8.03 -1.53 -13.84
C ALA A 42 -6.52 -1.34 -14.01
N VAL A 43 -5.75 -1.59 -12.94
CA VAL A 43 -4.31 -1.83 -13.10
C VAL A 43 -4.20 -3.24 -13.65
N GLU A 44 -4.25 -3.39 -14.98
CA GLU A 44 -3.84 -4.62 -15.61
C GLU A 44 -2.40 -4.88 -15.16
N ASN A 45 -2.22 -5.83 -14.23
CA ASN A 45 -0.92 -6.42 -14.04
C ASN A 45 -0.56 -6.94 -15.42
N PHE A 46 0.52 -6.45 -16.00
CA PHE A 46 1.08 -7.02 -17.22
C PHE A 46 1.40 -8.50 -16.92
N ALA A 47 0.40 -9.36 -17.09
CA ALA A 47 0.45 -10.77 -16.71
C ALA A 47 1.39 -11.54 -17.63
N ARG A 48 1.87 -10.90 -18.69
CA ARG A 48 2.91 -11.40 -19.58
C ARG A 48 3.88 -10.27 -19.87
N TYR A 49 5.11 -10.42 -19.38
CA TYR A 49 6.24 -9.65 -19.90
C TYR A 49 6.44 -10.07 -21.36
N THR A 50 6.09 -9.20 -22.30
CA THR A 50 6.40 -9.34 -23.73
C THR A 50 7.32 -8.20 -24.13
N GLU A 51 8.17 -8.41 -25.16
CA GLU A 51 9.01 -7.35 -25.71
C GLU A 51 8.19 -6.14 -26.21
N GLU A 52 7.00 -6.40 -26.73
CA GLU A 52 6.04 -5.34 -27.11
C GLU A 52 5.56 -4.53 -25.89
N SER A 53 5.10 -5.22 -24.83
CA SER A 53 4.68 -4.55 -23.58
C SER A 53 5.81 -3.74 -22.95
N ARG A 54 7.05 -4.21 -23.12
CA ARG A 54 8.25 -3.50 -22.66
C ARG A 54 8.48 -2.22 -23.45
N SER A 55 8.46 -2.30 -24.79
CA SER A 55 8.64 -1.13 -25.65
C SER A 55 7.57 -0.06 -25.36
N ASP A 56 6.32 -0.46 -25.20
CA ASP A 56 5.22 0.47 -24.89
C ASP A 56 5.36 1.10 -23.51
N ALA A 57 5.80 0.32 -22.50
CA ALA A 57 6.08 0.84 -21.17
C ALA A 57 7.20 1.89 -21.19
N ILE A 58 8.28 1.65 -21.94
CA ILE A 58 9.39 2.58 -22.09
C ILE A 58 8.90 3.89 -22.74
N LYS A 59 8.16 3.79 -23.86
CA LYS A 59 7.59 4.95 -24.55
C LYS A 59 6.65 5.75 -23.66
N LEU A 60 5.81 5.06 -22.86
CA LEU A 60 4.89 5.69 -21.92
C LEU A 60 5.63 6.49 -20.85
N VAL A 61 6.66 5.90 -20.23
CA VAL A 61 7.48 6.58 -19.21
C VAL A 61 8.22 7.78 -19.81
N SER A 62 8.84 7.61 -20.98
CA SER A 62 9.53 8.69 -21.68
C SER A 62 8.59 9.86 -21.98
N LYS A 63 7.41 9.58 -22.56
CA LYS A 63 6.38 10.57 -22.90
C LYS A 63 5.87 11.30 -21.66
N LEU A 64 5.46 10.58 -20.62
CA LEU A 64 4.73 11.16 -19.49
C LEU A 64 5.62 11.79 -18.42
N LEU A 65 6.87 11.32 -18.30
CA LEU A 65 7.81 11.85 -17.33
C LEU A 65 8.87 12.79 -17.95
N GLY A 66 8.91 12.89 -19.28
CA GLY A 66 9.85 13.77 -20.00
C GLY A 66 11.30 13.31 -19.87
N VAL A 67 11.54 12.00 -19.94
CA VAL A 67 12.87 11.37 -19.81
C VAL A 67 13.26 10.75 -21.15
N SER A 68 14.56 10.73 -21.50
CA SER A 68 15.01 10.07 -22.72
C SER A 68 14.68 8.57 -22.71
N ILE A 69 14.44 8.00 -23.89
CA ILE A 69 14.15 6.57 -24.04
C ILE A 69 15.31 5.73 -23.50
N GLU A 70 16.55 6.13 -23.79
CA GLU A 70 17.78 5.48 -23.33
C GLU A 70 17.86 5.40 -21.79
N ASP A 71 17.62 6.51 -21.09
CA ASP A 71 17.62 6.57 -19.62
C ASP A 71 16.57 5.61 -19.02
N VAL A 72 15.42 5.46 -19.69
CA VAL A 72 14.34 4.57 -19.24
C VAL A 72 14.67 3.11 -19.54
N GLU A 73 15.27 2.81 -20.69
CA GLU A 73 15.71 1.47 -21.06
C GLU A 73 16.72 0.91 -20.07
N ASP A 74 17.71 1.72 -19.70
CA ASP A 74 18.69 1.37 -18.68
C ASP A 74 18.02 1.06 -17.34
N GLU A 75 17.05 1.88 -16.92
CA GLU A 75 16.34 1.65 -15.66
C GLU A 75 15.48 0.39 -15.69
N VAL A 76 14.75 0.15 -16.77
CA VAL A 76 13.91 -1.05 -16.94
C VAL A 76 14.77 -2.32 -17.02
N ASN A 77 15.97 -2.23 -17.59
CA ASN A 77 16.98 -3.30 -17.58
C ASN A 77 17.45 -3.62 -16.15
N ILE A 78 17.77 -2.60 -15.36
CA ILE A 78 18.22 -2.77 -13.98
C ILE A 78 17.09 -3.29 -13.08
N SER A 79 15.85 -2.83 -13.29
CA SER A 79 14.70 -3.21 -12.48
C SER A 79 14.20 -4.63 -12.77
N LYS A 80 14.56 -5.21 -13.92
CA LYS A 80 14.19 -6.56 -14.36
C LYS A 80 12.67 -6.78 -14.34
N GLY A 81 11.95 -5.90 -15.04
CA GLY A 81 10.50 -5.99 -15.22
C GLY A 81 9.89 -4.66 -15.63
N LEU A 82 8.57 -4.59 -15.76
CA LEU A 82 7.83 -3.35 -16.10
C LEU A 82 7.67 -2.46 -14.86
N THR A 83 8.80 -2.15 -14.24
CA THR A 83 8.92 -1.35 -13.02
C THR A 83 10.08 -0.38 -13.14
N VAL A 84 10.06 0.68 -12.33
CA VAL A 84 11.18 1.61 -12.13
C VAL A 84 11.52 1.70 -10.65
N ARG A 85 12.78 1.93 -10.31
CA ARG A 85 13.20 2.11 -8.91
C ARG A 85 12.74 3.47 -8.40
N LYS A 86 12.26 3.49 -7.16
CA LYS A 86 11.92 4.71 -6.41
C LYS A 86 13.11 5.66 -6.28
N CYS A 87 14.33 5.15 -6.16
CA CYS A 87 15.54 5.98 -6.08
C CYS A 87 15.87 6.65 -7.43
N TRP A 88 15.66 5.95 -8.55
CA TRP A 88 15.78 6.52 -9.90
C TRP A 88 14.73 7.61 -10.11
N LEU A 89 13.49 7.36 -9.64
CA LEU A 89 12.43 8.35 -9.69
C LEU A 89 12.83 9.61 -8.89
N LYS A 90 13.25 9.46 -7.63
CA LYS A 90 13.70 10.60 -6.82
C LYS A 90 14.88 11.37 -7.44
N SER A 91 15.87 10.68 -8.01
CA SER A 91 17.06 11.35 -8.53
C SER A 91 16.80 12.28 -9.72
N ARG A 92 15.71 12.06 -10.46
CA ARG A 92 15.33 12.87 -11.63
C ARG A 92 14.48 14.08 -11.29
N TRP A 93 13.66 14.00 -10.23
CA TRP A 93 12.68 15.03 -9.86
C TRP A 93 12.97 15.72 -8.52
N CYS A 94 13.98 15.29 -7.76
CA CYS A 94 14.55 16.08 -6.67
C CYS A 94 15.66 17.00 -7.21
N PRO A 95 15.57 18.33 -7.04
CA PRO A 95 16.61 19.25 -7.48
C PRO A 95 17.96 18.89 -6.85
N LYS A 96 19.01 18.73 -7.67
CA LYS A 96 20.38 18.65 -7.14
C LYS A 96 20.75 20.05 -6.63
N ALA A 97 21.11 20.15 -5.35
CA ALA A 97 21.57 21.40 -4.75
C ALA A 97 22.71 21.99 -5.59
N GLY A 98 22.53 23.22 -6.08
CA GLY A 98 23.54 23.94 -6.88
C GLY A 98 23.37 23.91 -8.40
N SER A 99 22.40 23.17 -8.94
CA SER A 99 22.11 23.18 -10.38
C SER A 99 21.25 24.40 -10.77
N ARG A 100 21.90 25.48 -11.23
CA ARG A 100 21.21 26.69 -11.75
C ARG A 100 20.76 26.58 -13.22
N ASN A 101 21.19 25.54 -13.95
CA ASN A 101 21.04 25.43 -15.41
C ASN A 101 20.18 24.24 -15.88
N THR A 102 19.35 23.67 -15.01
CA THR A 102 18.42 22.61 -15.43
C THR A 102 17.13 23.22 -15.94
N THR A 103 16.86 23.07 -17.24
CA THR A 103 15.51 23.21 -17.80
C THR A 103 14.59 22.29 -17.00
N TYR A 104 13.68 22.88 -16.23
CA TYR A 104 12.74 22.11 -15.44
C TYR A 104 11.83 21.31 -16.38
N PRO A 105 11.58 20.01 -16.10
CA PRO A 105 10.55 19.27 -16.81
C PRO A 105 9.21 20.02 -16.68
N PRO A 106 8.29 19.86 -17.65
CA PRO A 106 6.94 20.38 -17.52
C PRO A 106 6.33 20.02 -16.16
N VAL A 107 5.56 20.94 -15.56
CA VAL A 107 4.95 20.75 -14.23
C VAL A 107 4.16 19.45 -14.14
N GLU A 108 3.50 19.07 -15.22
CA GLU A 108 2.75 17.81 -15.29
C GLU A 108 3.66 16.57 -15.15
N CYS A 109 4.86 16.58 -15.72
CA CYS A 109 5.81 15.46 -15.56
C CYS A 109 6.23 15.30 -14.11
N ILE A 110 6.46 16.41 -13.41
CA ILE A 110 6.78 16.44 -11.98
C ILE A 110 5.58 15.92 -11.17
N ALA A 111 4.37 16.37 -11.48
CA ALA A 111 3.14 15.92 -10.83
C ALA A 111 2.93 14.41 -11.02
N ARG A 112 3.09 13.88 -12.25
CA ARG A 112 2.99 12.44 -12.55
C ARG A 112 4.04 11.63 -11.80
N ALA A 113 5.29 12.08 -11.77
CA ALA A 113 6.34 11.41 -11.01
C ALA A 113 6.04 11.38 -9.51
N TYR A 114 5.58 12.51 -8.95
CA TYR A 114 5.22 12.60 -7.54
C TYR A 114 4.03 11.70 -7.19
N LEU A 115 2.96 11.73 -8.00
CA LEU A 115 1.78 10.88 -7.81
C LEU A 115 2.13 9.39 -7.95
N LEU A 116 2.94 9.03 -8.95
CA LEU A 116 3.42 7.66 -9.15
C LEU A 116 4.21 7.18 -7.92
N TYR A 117 5.11 8.02 -7.40
CA TYR A 117 5.84 7.75 -6.16
C TYR A 117 4.87 7.56 -4.98
N LEU A 118 3.93 8.47 -4.79
CA LEU A 118 3.00 8.47 -3.66
C LEU A 118 2.11 7.21 -3.67
N LEU A 119 1.50 6.90 -4.81
CA LEU A 119 0.65 5.72 -5.00
C LEU A 119 1.41 4.42 -4.69
N SER A 120 2.67 4.33 -5.12
CA SER A 120 3.55 3.17 -4.87
C SER A 120 4.05 3.02 -3.43
N CYS A 121 4.00 4.10 -2.65
CA CYS A 121 4.40 4.08 -1.24
C CYS A 121 3.22 3.89 -0.30
N THR A 122 2.01 4.14 -0.77
CA THR A 122 0.79 4.15 0.06
C THR A 122 -0.19 3.08 -0.39
N LEU A 123 -1.00 3.36 -1.43
CA LEU A 123 -2.10 2.48 -1.86
C LEU A 123 -1.61 1.12 -2.37
N PHE A 124 -0.51 1.11 -3.10
CA PHE A 124 0.02 -0.05 -3.81
C PHE A 124 1.45 -0.38 -3.38
N ALA A 125 1.77 -0.16 -2.10
CA ALA A 125 3.07 -0.53 -1.55
C ALA A 125 3.33 -2.04 -1.76
N ASP A 126 4.44 -2.36 -2.42
CA ASP A 126 4.84 -3.73 -2.73
C ASP A 126 5.92 -4.24 -1.75
N GLN A 127 6.24 -5.54 -1.84
CA GLN A 127 7.29 -6.17 -1.02
C GLN A 127 8.70 -5.70 -1.38
N SER A 128 8.92 -5.20 -2.60
CA SER A 128 10.24 -4.71 -2.97
C SER A 128 10.65 -3.48 -2.17
N GLY A 129 9.66 -2.70 -1.71
CA GLY A 129 9.82 -1.42 -1.01
C GLY A 129 10.49 -0.33 -1.85
N SER A 130 11.06 -0.68 -2.99
CA SER A 130 12.06 0.08 -3.73
C SER A 130 11.69 0.26 -5.20
N ARG A 131 10.65 -0.42 -5.69
CA ARG A 131 10.19 -0.35 -7.08
C ARG A 131 8.76 0.16 -7.18
N VAL A 132 8.42 0.64 -8.38
CA VAL A 132 7.10 1.13 -8.74
C VAL A 132 6.70 0.52 -10.07
N SER A 133 5.47 0.01 -10.16
CA SER A 133 4.96 -0.52 -11.43
C SER A 133 4.67 0.61 -12.42
N ILE A 134 5.12 0.45 -13.66
CA ILE A 134 4.81 1.38 -14.76
C ILE A 134 3.31 1.34 -15.08
N ALA A 135 2.59 0.27 -14.74
CA ALA A 135 1.14 0.19 -14.94
C ALA A 135 0.36 1.30 -14.21
N LEU A 136 0.87 1.76 -13.06
CA LEU A 136 0.26 2.88 -12.33
C LEU A 136 0.37 4.20 -13.09
N LEU A 137 1.40 4.36 -13.92
CA LEU A 137 1.59 5.57 -14.72
C LEU A 137 0.50 5.74 -15.79
N LYS A 138 -0.10 4.64 -16.28
CA LYS A 138 -1.24 4.70 -17.21
C LYS A 138 -2.44 5.43 -16.60
N LEU A 139 -2.66 5.29 -15.30
CA LEU A 139 -3.73 5.99 -14.57
C LEU A 139 -3.44 7.49 -14.38
N LEU A 140 -2.23 7.93 -14.70
CA LEU A 140 -1.77 9.31 -14.55
C LEU A 140 -1.53 9.99 -15.90
N GLU A 141 -1.94 9.36 -17.01
CA GLU A 141 -1.82 9.98 -18.34
C GLU A 141 -2.60 11.30 -18.40
N ASP A 142 -3.88 11.25 -18.02
CA ASP A 142 -4.72 12.41 -17.81
C ASP A 142 -4.83 12.75 -16.31
N LEU A 143 -4.21 13.85 -15.90
CA LEU A 143 -4.25 14.34 -14.52
C LEU A 143 -5.66 14.78 -14.09
N ASP A 144 -6.54 15.16 -15.04
CA ASP A 144 -7.93 15.50 -14.72
C ASP A 144 -8.77 14.28 -14.34
N ASP A 145 -8.39 13.10 -14.84
CA ASP A 145 -9.04 11.86 -14.51
C ASP A 145 -8.59 11.28 -13.17
N VAL A 146 -7.41 11.66 -12.67
CA VAL A 146 -6.86 11.17 -11.40
C VAL A 146 -7.85 11.33 -10.25
N ARG A 147 -8.52 12.48 -10.13
CA ARG A 147 -9.52 12.72 -9.08
C ARG A 147 -10.82 11.93 -9.24
N LYS A 148 -11.10 11.43 -10.45
CA LYS A 148 -12.34 10.73 -10.79
C LYS A 148 -12.26 9.24 -10.55
N TYR A 149 -11.07 8.69 -10.28
CA TYR A 149 -10.90 7.27 -10.00
C TYR A 149 -11.36 6.90 -8.60
N ALA A 150 -11.97 5.71 -8.49
CA ALA A 150 -12.38 5.12 -7.22
C ALA A 150 -11.19 4.51 -6.45
N TRP A 151 -10.16 5.30 -6.12
CA TRP A 151 -8.89 4.82 -5.54
C TRP A 151 -9.02 3.94 -4.29
N GLY A 152 -10.07 4.12 -3.49
CA GLY A 152 -10.30 3.33 -2.28
C GLY A 152 -10.52 1.84 -2.55
N ALA A 153 -11.30 1.51 -3.58
CA ALA A 153 -11.64 0.12 -3.92
C ALA A 153 -10.44 -0.75 -4.35
N PRO A 154 -9.59 -0.35 -5.33
CA PRO A 154 -8.42 -1.12 -5.72
C PRO A 154 -7.37 -1.15 -4.60
N ALA A 155 -7.25 -0.10 -3.78
CA ALA A 155 -6.33 -0.08 -2.64
C ALA A 155 -6.74 -1.12 -1.58
N LEU A 156 -8.03 -1.19 -1.26
CA LEU A 156 -8.59 -2.19 -0.35
C LEU A 156 -8.42 -3.62 -0.89
N ALA A 157 -8.74 -3.83 -2.18
CA ALA A 157 -8.54 -5.13 -2.83
C ALA A 157 -7.07 -5.56 -2.83
N TYR A 158 -6.15 -4.63 -3.09
CA TYR A 158 -4.72 -4.87 -3.07
C TYR A 158 -4.24 -5.24 -1.65
N LEU A 159 -4.70 -4.52 -0.62
CA LEU A 159 -4.43 -4.83 0.78
C LEU A 159 -4.92 -6.25 1.14
N TYR A 160 -6.16 -6.60 0.80
CA TYR A 160 -6.71 -7.93 1.11
C TYR A 160 -5.94 -9.06 0.44
N ARG A 161 -5.53 -8.88 -0.82
CA ARG A 161 -4.72 -9.87 -1.52
C ARG A 161 -3.41 -10.14 -0.76
N HIS A 162 -2.76 -9.09 -0.27
CA HIS A 162 -1.49 -9.22 0.45
C HIS A 162 -1.66 -9.69 1.90
N LEU A 163 -2.74 -9.34 2.59
CA LEU A 163 -3.08 -9.93 3.88
C LEU A 163 -3.30 -11.44 3.76
N GLY A 164 -4.00 -11.87 2.72
CA GLY A 164 -4.15 -13.29 2.38
C GLY A 164 -2.79 -13.97 2.19
N SER A 165 -1.89 -13.36 1.41
CA SER A 165 -0.53 -13.87 1.21
C SER A 165 0.32 -13.88 2.49
N ALA A 166 0.20 -12.88 3.36
CA ALA A 166 0.96 -12.75 4.60
C ALA A 166 0.64 -13.83 5.65
N THR A 167 -0.51 -14.52 5.53
CA THR A 167 -0.81 -15.69 6.38
C THR A 167 0.08 -16.89 6.10
N ARG A 168 0.86 -16.88 5.00
CA ARG A 168 1.76 -17.97 4.64
C ARG A 168 3.07 -17.85 5.41
N VAL A 169 3.57 -18.98 5.91
CA VAL A 169 4.79 -19.08 6.75
C VAL A 169 6.03 -18.42 6.12
N GLN A 170 6.10 -18.36 4.79
CA GLN A 170 7.26 -17.83 4.06
C GLN A 170 7.24 -16.30 3.87
N VAL A 171 6.15 -15.61 4.26
CA VAL A 171 6.02 -14.16 4.09
C VAL A 171 6.35 -13.45 5.39
N SER A 172 7.39 -12.63 5.38
CA SER A 172 7.87 -11.89 6.55
C SER A 172 7.37 -10.44 6.63
N GLN A 173 6.64 -9.96 5.61
CA GLN A 173 6.19 -8.58 5.52
C GLN A 173 4.74 -8.48 5.03
N ILE A 174 3.98 -7.59 5.66
CA ILE A 174 2.66 -7.16 5.21
C ILE A 174 2.85 -5.91 4.36
N VAL A 175 2.18 -5.85 3.21
CA VAL A 175 2.28 -4.73 2.27
C VAL A 175 0.89 -4.29 1.79
N GLY A 176 0.84 -3.24 0.98
CA GLY A 176 -0.39 -2.54 0.61
C GLY A 176 -0.64 -1.34 1.52
N TYR A 177 -1.90 -0.95 1.65
CA TYR A 177 -2.25 0.30 2.33
C TYR A 177 -2.23 0.18 3.86
N LEU A 178 -1.03 0.10 4.45
CA LEU A 178 -0.86 -0.17 5.89
C LEU A 178 -1.49 0.89 6.79
N THR A 179 -1.49 2.17 6.38
CA THR A 179 -2.15 3.24 7.15
C THR A 179 -3.66 2.99 7.32
N LEU A 180 -4.31 2.41 6.32
CA LEU A 180 -5.71 1.98 6.43
C LEU A 180 -5.87 0.87 7.47
N LEU A 181 -5.01 -0.14 7.41
CA LEU A 181 -5.04 -1.27 8.33
C LEU A 181 -4.78 -0.83 9.77
N GLU A 182 -3.76 0.00 10.00
CA GLU A 182 -3.42 0.54 11.32
C GLU A 182 -4.56 1.40 11.86
N GLY A 183 -5.09 2.33 11.07
CA GLY A 183 -6.21 3.19 11.47
C GLY A 183 -7.46 2.40 11.82
N TRP A 184 -7.79 1.39 11.02
CA TRP A 184 -8.91 0.49 11.29
C TRP A 184 -8.70 -0.29 12.59
N VAL A 185 -7.51 -0.84 12.80
CA VAL A 185 -7.17 -1.56 14.04
C VAL A 185 -7.32 -0.66 15.28
N TYR A 186 -6.88 0.60 15.19
CA TYR A 186 -6.98 1.53 16.32
C TYR A 186 -8.42 1.93 16.65
N ASP A 187 -9.29 2.05 15.63
CA ASP A 187 -10.71 2.35 15.85
C ASP A 187 -11.48 1.16 16.45
N HIS A 188 -11.13 -0.07 16.07
CA HIS A 188 -11.92 -1.26 16.38
C HIS A 188 -11.39 -2.05 17.58
N PHE A 189 -10.07 -1.96 17.89
CA PHE A 189 -9.45 -2.74 18.96
C PHE A 189 -8.74 -1.89 20.00
N LYS A 190 -9.09 -2.11 21.27
CA LYS A 190 -8.47 -1.46 22.44
C LYS A 190 -7.18 -2.16 22.88
N LEU A 191 -6.19 -2.23 21.97
CA LEU A 191 -4.92 -2.94 22.21
C LEU A 191 -3.84 -2.06 22.86
N GLY A 192 -4.13 -0.78 23.11
CA GLY A 192 -3.16 0.16 23.69
C GLY A 192 -1.99 0.51 22.77
N LEU A 193 -2.10 0.22 21.48
CA LEU A 193 -1.10 0.45 20.43
C LEU A 193 -0.97 1.92 20.00
N ALA A 194 -2.03 2.70 20.20
CA ALA A 194 -2.08 4.12 19.89
C ALA A 194 -2.73 4.91 21.03
N THR A 195 -2.54 6.22 21.01
CA THR A 195 -3.21 7.16 21.92
C THR A 195 -4.06 8.15 21.12
N PRO A 196 -5.18 8.65 21.67
CA PRO A 196 -5.95 9.69 21.03
C PRO A 196 -5.13 10.97 20.83
N ASN A 197 -5.20 11.55 19.64
CA ASN A 197 -4.63 12.84 19.30
C ASN A 197 -5.53 13.95 19.82
N ALA A 198 -5.10 14.64 20.89
CA ALA A 198 -5.86 15.75 21.48
C ALA A 198 -6.10 16.93 20.53
N LYS A 199 -5.31 17.05 19.45
CA LYS A 199 -5.42 18.11 18.44
C LYS A 199 -6.28 17.72 17.23
N TYR A 200 -6.85 16.52 17.22
CA TYR A 200 -7.64 16.01 16.10
C TYR A 200 -8.94 16.82 15.90
N MET A 201 -9.21 17.19 14.66
CA MET A 201 -10.43 17.90 14.25
C MET A 201 -11.16 17.10 13.16
N ASP A 202 -12.32 16.54 13.50
CA ASP A 202 -13.05 15.56 12.67
C ASP A 202 -13.43 16.07 11.27
N TYR A 203 -13.80 17.34 11.18
CA TYR A 203 -14.18 17.97 9.92
C TYR A 203 -12.98 18.29 9.03
N VAL A 204 -11.79 18.48 9.60
CA VAL A 204 -10.59 18.94 8.86
C VAL A 204 -9.72 17.78 8.42
N GLN A 205 -9.55 16.76 9.26
CA GLN A 205 -8.55 15.71 9.05
C GLN A 205 -9.20 14.36 8.78
N PRO A 206 -8.53 13.44 8.07
CA PRO A 206 -8.96 12.04 7.99
C PRO A 206 -8.97 11.39 9.38
N ARG A 207 -9.90 10.46 9.64
CA ARG A 207 -10.08 9.86 10.97
C ARG A 207 -8.88 9.07 11.47
N VAL A 208 -8.03 8.56 10.58
CA VAL A 208 -6.77 7.94 11.00
C VAL A 208 -5.89 8.91 11.81
N CYS A 209 -5.98 10.22 11.58
CA CYS A 209 -5.24 11.24 12.34
C CYS A 209 -5.74 11.43 13.78
N ARG A 210 -6.84 10.78 14.16
CA ARG A 210 -7.32 10.69 15.54
C ARG A 210 -6.36 9.92 16.42
N TRP A 211 -5.51 9.08 15.85
CA TRP A 211 -4.60 8.21 16.58
C TRP A 211 -3.15 8.64 16.40
N ILE A 212 -2.42 8.70 17.52
CA ILE A 212 -0.96 8.86 17.54
C ILE A 212 -0.37 7.50 17.87
N GLN A 213 0.42 6.96 16.94
CA GLN A 213 1.12 5.70 17.12
C GLN A 213 2.12 5.81 18.27
N LYS A 214 2.12 4.83 19.18
CA LYS A 214 3.19 4.73 20.18
C LYS A 214 4.44 4.17 19.48
N HIS A 215 5.42 5.02 19.23
CA HIS A 215 6.74 4.56 18.79
C HIS A 215 7.46 3.89 19.96
N GLU A 216 7.27 2.57 20.12
CA GLU A 216 8.17 1.76 20.93
C GLU A 216 9.26 1.20 20.02
N THR A 217 10.52 1.46 20.39
CA THR A 217 11.71 1.16 19.59
C THR A 217 11.91 -0.34 19.38
N VAL A 218 11.37 -1.19 20.27
CA VAL A 218 11.40 -2.66 20.15
C VAL A 218 10.14 -3.24 20.81
N MET A 219 9.32 -3.94 20.04
CA MET A 219 8.24 -4.77 20.59
C MET A 219 8.86 -6.07 21.15
N ASN A 220 8.90 -6.23 22.48
CA ASN A 220 9.34 -7.49 23.10
C ASN A 220 8.31 -8.61 22.85
N ILE A 221 8.78 -9.86 22.73
CA ILE A 221 7.97 -11.06 22.48
C ILE A 221 6.85 -11.24 23.51
N ASP A 222 7.08 -10.85 24.76
CA ASP A 222 6.08 -10.91 25.83
C ASP A 222 4.90 -9.99 25.55
N LYS A 223 5.17 -8.79 25.01
CA LYS A 223 4.14 -7.82 24.63
C LYS A 223 3.36 -8.29 23.42
N VAL A 224 4.05 -8.86 22.42
CA VAL A 224 3.41 -9.51 21.26
C VAL A 224 2.50 -10.65 21.73
N GLY A 225 2.97 -11.49 22.65
CA GLY A 225 2.19 -12.57 23.24
C GLY A 225 1.00 -12.07 24.06
N SER A 226 1.13 -10.91 24.74
CA SER A 226 0.02 -10.26 25.44
C SER A 226 -1.04 -9.76 24.46
N ILE A 227 -0.64 -9.04 23.41
CA ILE A 227 -1.56 -8.57 22.36
C ILE A 227 -2.28 -9.73 21.70
N ARG A 228 -1.55 -10.82 21.42
CA ARG A 228 -2.14 -12.02 20.83
C ARG A 228 -3.21 -12.64 21.73
N ARG A 229 -2.91 -12.79 23.02
CA ARG A 229 -3.89 -13.28 24.01
C ARG A 229 -5.11 -12.38 24.11
N THR A 230 -4.92 -11.06 24.11
CA THR A 230 -6.04 -10.12 24.11
C THR A 230 -6.90 -10.33 22.87
N LEU A 231 -6.31 -10.42 21.67
CA LEU A 231 -7.03 -10.68 20.43
C LEU A 231 -7.79 -12.01 20.44
N ASP A 232 -7.17 -13.08 20.95
CA ASP A 232 -7.79 -14.42 21.03
C ASP A 232 -8.98 -14.46 22.01
N MET A 233 -9.04 -13.53 22.97
CA MET A 233 -10.11 -13.44 23.98
C MET A 233 -11.21 -12.44 23.60
N LEU A 234 -11.07 -11.70 22.48
CA LEU A 234 -12.07 -10.73 22.06
C LEU A 234 -13.37 -11.41 21.63
N ARG A 235 -14.48 -10.91 22.18
CA ARG A 235 -15.82 -11.28 21.74
C ARG A 235 -16.29 -10.33 20.64
N PRO A 236 -17.19 -10.77 19.73
CA PRO A 236 -17.71 -9.92 18.66
C PRO A 236 -18.39 -8.62 19.12
N ILE A 237 -18.86 -8.54 20.37
CA ILE A 237 -19.47 -7.33 20.94
C ILE A 237 -18.45 -6.31 21.45
N GLU A 238 -17.19 -6.71 21.59
CA GLU A 238 -16.10 -5.87 22.07
C GLU A 238 -15.33 -5.20 20.93
N VAL A 239 -15.67 -5.57 19.69
CA VAL A 239 -15.23 -4.90 18.46
C VAL A 239 -16.30 -3.88 18.08
N THR A 240 -15.96 -2.61 18.18
CA THR A 240 -16.85 -1.48 17.86
C THR A 240 -17.02 -1.30 16.37
#